data_AF-A0A940NY31-F1
#
_entry.id   AF-A0A940NY31-F1
#
_cell.length_a   1.000
_cell.length_b   1.000
_cell.length_c   1.000
_cell.angle_alpha   90.00
_cell.angle_beta   90.00
_cell.angle_gamma   90.00
#
_symmetry.space_group_name_H-M   'P 1'
#
loop_
_entity.id
_entity.type
_entity.pdbx_description
1 polymer ?
#
loop_
_entity_poly.entity_id
_entity_poly.type
_entity_poly.pdbx_seq_one_letter_code
_entity_poly.pdbx_strand_id
1 'polypeptide(L)'
;MALDIKAEIEKIIAQVTKDGDLKEKFMKDPAATVRGLVGDQADDDTIKKIIEMVKEAIGKSGGLSGLGEKITGVLGSILGKKDDDKDDKKEEKKDE
;
A
#
# COMPACT_ATOMS: atom_id res chain seq x y z
N MET A 1 -5.72 -18.46 -7.60
CA MET A 1 -4.37 -18.07 -7.14
C MET A 1 -4.49 -16.66 -6.61
N ALA A 2 -4.12 -16.40 -5.36
CA ALA A 2 -4.17 -15.06 -4.80
C ALA A 2 -3.15 -14.19 -5.55
N LEU A 3 -3.58 -13.02 -6.03
CA LEU A 3 -2.70 -12.06 -6.68
C LEU A 3 -1.67 -11.59 -5.64
N ASP A 4 -0.38 -11.71 -5.94
CA ASP A 4 0.66 -11.20 -5.05
C ASP A 4 0.76 -9.67 -5.22
N ILE A 5 -0.14 -8.98 -4.53
CA ILE A 5 -0.28 -7.52 -4.61
C ILE A 5 1.05 -6.83 -4.29
N LYS A 6 1.85 -7.41 -3.40
CA LYS A 6 3.15 -6.86 -3.02
C LYS A 6 4.12 -6.86 -4.21
N ALA A 7 4.30 -8.00 -4.87
CA ALA A 7 5.18 -8.12 -6.02
C ALA A 7 4.76 -7.19 -7.17
N GLU A 8 3.45 -7.05 -7.41
CA GLU A 8 2.94 -6.17 -8.47
C GLU A 8 3.20 -4.69 -8.15
N ILE A 9 3.01 -4.26 -6.89
CA ILE A 9 3.36 -2.91 -6.44
C ILE A 9 4.85 -2.64 -6.66
N GLU A 10 5.71 -3.57 -6.21
CA GLU A 10 7.17 -3.41 -6.31
C GLU A 10 7.61 -3.26 -7.77
N LYS A 11 7.02 -4.06 -8.66
CA LYS A 11 7.26 -4.02 -10.09
C LYS A 11 6.79 -2.70 -10.72
N ILE A 12 5.57 -2.25 -10.41
CA ILE A 12 5.03 -0.99 -10.93
C ILE A 12 5.89 0.18 -10.49
N ILE A 13 6.27 0.26 -9.22
CA ILE A 13 7.13 1.32 -8.72
C ILE A 13 8.47 1.29 -9.45
N ALA A 14 9.08 0.11 -9.61
CA ALA A 14 10.34 -0.02 -10.31
C ALA A 14 10.24 0.45 -11.77
N GLN A 15 9.13 0.16 -12.47
CA GLN A 15 8.88 0.67 -13.82
C GLN A 15 8.64 2.18 -13.82
N VAL A 16 7.71 2.68 -13.01
CA VAL A 16 7.34 4.10 -12.97
C VAL A 16 8.50 4.99 -12.51
N THR A 17 9.40 4.48 -11.65
CA THR A 17 10.59 5.24 -11.23
C THR A 17 11.74 5.21 -12.26
N LYS A 18 11.83 4.16 -13.08
CA LYS A 18 12.84 4.04 -14.14
C LYS A 18 12.42 4.70 -15.45
N ASP A 19 11.14 4.62 -15.80
CA ASP A 19 10.57 5.16 -17.03
C ASP A 19 9.92 6.53 -16.77
N GLY A 20 10.57 7.59 -17.27
CA GLY A 20 10.04 8.96 -17.17
C GLY A 20 8.67 9.13 -17.82
N ASP A 21 8.39 8.42 -18.92
CA ASP A 21 7.10 8.45 -19.62
C ASP A 21 5.98 7.83 -18.77
N LEU A 22 6.27 6.69 -18.12
CA LEU A 22 5.34 6.06 -17.18
C LEU A 22 5.13 6.92 -15.94
N LYS A 23 6.16 7.62 -15.46
CA LYS A 23 6.04 8.60 -14.38
C LYS A 23 5.08 9.73 -14.75
N GLU A 24 5.22 10.31 -15.93
CA GLU A 24 4.32 11.36 -16.41
C GLU A 24 2.89 10.84 -16.58
N LYS A 25 2.71 9.67 -17.19
CA LYS A 25 1.41 9.02 -17.35
C LYS A 25 0.77 8.70 -16.01
N PHE A 26 1.54 8.21 -15.05
CA PHE A 26 1.06 7.94 -13.70
C PHE A 26 0.67 9.23 -12.96
N MET A 27 1.40 10.32 -13.15
CA MET A 27 1.05 11.62 -12.55
C MET A 27 -0.23 12.22 -13.15
N LYS A 28 -0.47 12.01 -14.44
CA LYS A 28 -1.71 12.44 -15.12
C LYS A 28 -2.88 11.53 -14.77
N ASP A 29 -2.67 10.22 -14.89
CA ASP A 29 -3.70 9.20 -14.81
C ASP A 29 -3.19 7.93 -14.11
N PRO A 30 -3.09 7.95 -12.77
CA PRO A 30 -2.50 6.86 -12.00
C PRO A 30 -3.35 5.59 -12.07
N ALA A 31 -4.68 5.74 -12.09
CA ALA A 31 -5.60 4.61 -12.16
C ALA A 31 -5.47 3.87 -13.49
N ALA A 32 -5.53 4.58 -14.62
CA ALA A 32 -5.36 3.98 -15.94
C ALA A 32 -3.97 3.35 -16.09
N THR A 33 -2.92 4.01 -15.58
CA THR A 33 -1.55 3.48 -15.64
C THR A 33 -1.41 2.18 -14.85
N VAL A 34 -1.90 2.13 -13.62
CA VAL A 34 -1.86 0.92 -12.79
C VAL A 34 -2.72 -0.18 -13.40
N ARG A 35 -3.94 0.13 -13.88
CA ARG A 35 -4.79 -0.84 -14.59
C ARG A 35 -4.12 -1.40 -15.84
N GLY A 36 -3.37 -0.58 -16.58
CA GLY A 36 -2.63 -1.03 -17.77
C GLY A 36 -1.46 -1.97 -17.42
N LEU A 37 -0.86 -1.82 -16.24
CA LEU A 37 0.26 -2.64 -15.78
C LEU A 37 -0.20 -3.92 -15.09
N VAL A 38 -1.23 -3.83 -14.25
CA VAL A 38 -1.80 -4.94 -13.48
C VAL A 38 -2.79 -5.76 -14.33
N GLY A 39 -3.57 -5.10 -15.19
CA GLY A 39 -4.71 -5.70 -15.89
C GLY A 39 -5.99 -5.73 -15.04
N ASP A 40 -7.06 -6.32 -15.59
CA ASP A 40 -8.38 -6.47 -14.93
C ASP A 40 -8.45 -7.52 -13.81
N GLN A 41 -7.28 -8.01 -13.37
CA GLN A 41 -7.16 -9.03 -12.32
C GLN A 41 -7.19 -8.44 -10.89
N ALA A 42 -7.10 -7.11 -10.76
CA ALA A 42 -7.18 -6.41 -9.49
C ALA A 42 -8.48 -5.62 -9.37
N ASP A 43 -9.18 -5.81 -8.24
CA ASP A 43 -10.34 -5.03 -7.88
C ASP A 43 -9.98 -3.55 -7.65
N ASP A 44 -10.98 -2.66 -7.72
CA ASP A 44 -10.80 -1.21 -7.56
C ASP A 44 -10.11 -0.82 -6.23
N ASP A 45 -10.38 -1.54 -5.14
CA ASP A 45 -9.71 -1.35 -3.85
C ASP A 45 -8.22 -1.68 -3.89
N THR A 46 -7.86 -2.76 -4.60
CA THR A 46 -6.47 -3.17 -4.81
C THR A 46 -5.76 -2.15 -5.68
N ILE A 47 -6.38 -1.72 -6.78
CA ILE A 47 -5.87 -0.67 -7.66
C ILE A 47 -5.61 0.62 -6.87
N LYS A 48 -6.57 1.05 -6.04
CA LYS A 48 -6.41 2.23 -5.17
C LYS A 48 -5.19 2.11 -4.25
N LYS A 49 -5.04 0.99 -3.56
CA LYS A 49 -3.87 0.74 -2.70
C LYS A 49 -2.57 0.84 -3.47
N ILE A 50 -2.49 0.20 -4.63
CA ILE A 50 -1.30 0.25 -5.49
C ILE A 50 -0.96 1.71 -5.86
N ILE A 51 -1.97 2.49 -6.27
CA ILE A 51 -1.79 3.90 -6.62
C ILE A 51 -1.23 4.71 -5.45
N GLU A 52 -1.79 4.56 -4.24
CA GLU A 52 -1.31 5.29 -3.06
C GLU A 52 0.15 4.96 -2.75
N MET A 53 0.49 3.67 -2.80
CA MET A 53 1.84 3.19 -2.57
C MET A 53 2.82 3.72 -3.62
N VAL A 54 2.46 3.66 -4.90
CA VAL A 54 3.29 4.18 -6.00
C VAL A 54 3.45 5.70 -5.89
N LYS A 55 2.37 6.45 -5.57
CA LYS A 55 2.45 7.89 -5.30
C LYS A 55 3.40 8.21 -4.16
N GLU A 56 3.33 7.45 -3.06
CA GLU A 56 4.22 7.66 -1.92
C GLU A 56 5.69 7.36 -2.29
N ALA A 57 5.92 6.32 -3.10
CA ALA A 57 7.25 5.94 -3.61
C ALA A 57 7.90 7.04 -4.47
N ILE A 58 7.10 7.70 -5.30
CA ILE A 58 7.57 8.76 -6.21
C ILE A 58 7.65 10.10 -5.48
N GLY A 59 6.74 10.34 -4.53
CA GLY A 59 6.63 11.59 -3.78
C GLY A 59 7.67 11.74 -2.67
N LYS A 60 8.07 10.65 -2.00
CA LYS A 60 9.23 10.64 -1.11
C LYS A 60 10.46 10.20 -1.90
N SER A 61 11.50 11.02 -1.90
CA SER A 61 12.80 10.83 -2.57
C SER A 61 13.56 9.51 -2.23
N GLY A 62 12.94 8.55 -1.52
CA GLY A 62 13.55 7.32 -1.00
C GLY A 62 13.29 6.03 -1.80
N GLY A 63 12.47 6.05 -2.85
CA GLY A 63 12.26 4.88 -3.73
C GLY A 63 11.68 3.64 -3.03
N LEU A 64 11.76 2.50 -3.73
CA LEU A 64 11.13 1.22 -3.32
C LEU A 64 11.57 0.73 -1.94
N SER A 65 12.82 1.01 -1.54
CA SER A 65 13.40 0.49 -0.29
C SER A 65 12.70 1.01 0.96
N GLY A 66 12.33 2.30 1.01
CA GLY A 66 11.61 2.87 2.15
C GLY A 66 10.11 2.55 2.15
N LEU A 67 9.59 2.13 1.00
CA LEU A 67 8.20 1.77 0.85
C LEU A 67 7.96 0.30 1.19
N GLY A 68 8.86 -0.63 0.83
CA GLY A 68 8.76 -2.07 1.14
C GLY A 68 8.38 -2.37 2.59
N GLU A 69 9.03 -1.66 3.52
CA GLU A 69 8.80 -1.77 4.96
C GLU A 69 7.42 -1.24 5.37
N LYS A 70 6.95 -0.16 4.72
CA LYS A 70 5.62 0.42 4.93
C LYS A 70 4.51 -0.40 4.29
N ILE A 71 4.72 -0.99 3.11
CA ILE A 71 3.76 -1.89 2.46
C ILE A 71 3.47 -3.03 3.42
N THR A 72 4.53 -3.62 3.95
CA THR A 72 4.46 -4.72 4.91
C THR A 72 3.79 -4.27 6.22
N GLY A 73 4.12 -3.09 6.73
CA GLY A 73 3.50 -2.55 7.95
C GLY A 73 2.01 -2.20 7.79
N VAL A 74 1.61 -1.63 6.65
CA VAL A 74 0.22 -1.28 6.33
C VAL A 74 -0.60 -2.53 6.00
N LEU A 75 -0.10 -3.46 5.18
CA LEU A 75 -0.77 -4.75 4.97
C LEU A 75 -0.84 -5.55 6.27
N GLY A 76 0.22 -5.56 7.08
CA GLY A 76 0.22 -6.21 8.38
C GLY A 76 -0.82 -5.62 9.32
N SER A 77 -1.04 -4.30 9.29
CA SER A 77 -2.05 -3.64 10.11
C SER A 77 -3.49 -3.85 9.60
N ILE A 78 -3.70 -3.95 8.28
CA ILE A 78 -5.03 -4.13 7.67
C ILE A 78 -5.44 -5.61 7.60
N LEU A 79 -4.51 -6.51 7.31
CA LEU A 79 -4.76 -7.96 7.30
C LEU A 79 -4.55 -8.62 8.68
N GLY A 80 -3.79 -7.98 9.58
CA GLY A 80 -3.48 -8.52 10.91
C GLY A 80 -4.43 -8.09 12.03
N LYS A 81 -5.46 -7.28 11.76
CA LYS A 81 -6.49 -7.00 12.77
C LYS A 81 -7.51 -8.14 12.84
N LYS A 82 -7.04 -9.29 13.30
CA LYS A 82 -7.84 -10.32 13.98
C LYS A 82 -7.53 -10.14 15.46
N ASP A 83 -8.38 -9.34 16.11
CA ASP A 83 -8.66 -9.33 17.55
C ASP A 83 -7.49 -9.53 18.53
N ASP A 84 -6.97 -8.42 19.05
CA ASP A 84 -6.65 -8.33 20.48
C ASP A 84 -7.41 -7.11 21.02
N ASP A 85 -8.73 -7.30 21.10
CA ASP A 85 -9.56 -6.61 22.08
C ASP A 85 -9.50 -7.46 23.35
N LYS A 86 -8.75 -7.00 24.34
CA LYS A 86 -8.96 -7.35 25.75
C LYS A 86 -8.88 -6.07 26.57
N ASP A 87 -10.04 -5.43 26.61
CA ASP A 87 -10.69 -4.91 27.81
C ASP A 87 -9.84 -4.06 28.76
N ASP A 88 -9.99 -2.75 28.56
CA ASP A 88 -10.32 -1.79 29.60
C ASP A 88 -11.16 -2.39 30.75
N LYS A 89 -10.71 -2.28 32.00
CA LYS A 89 -11.64 -2.01 33.11
C LYS A 89 -11.03 -1.20 34.27
N LYS A 90 -11.36 0.07 34.22
CA LYS A 90 -11.53 1.07 35.28
C LYS A 90 -12.32 0.55 36.49
N GLU A 91 -11.86 0.87 37.71
CA GLU A 91 -12.62 1.32 38.91
C GLU A 91 -11.69 1.21 40.14
N GLU A 92 -11.20 2.32 40.69
CA GLU A 92 -11.81 3.17 41.72
C GLU A 92 -11.48 2.70 43.15
N LYS A 93 -10.86 3.63 43.91
CA LYS A 93 -10.76 3.82 45.37
C LYS A 93 -11.21 2.64 46.27
N LYS A 94 -10.50 2.39 47.37
CA LYS A 94 -10.69 3.03 48.69
C LYS A 94 -9.90 2.32 49.78
N ASP A 95 -9.53 3.12 50.77
CA ASP A 95 -8.96 2.86 52.09
C ASP A 95 -9.31 1.51 52.76
N GLU A 96 -8.32 0.87 53.40
CA GLU A 96 -8.25 0.65 54.86
C GLU A 96 -6.81 0.31 55.29
#